data_AF-A0A2H0HUJ4-F1
#
_entry.id   AF-A0A2H0HUJ4-F1
#
_cell.length_a   1.000
_cell.length_b   1.000
_cell.length_c   1.000
_cell.angle_alpha   90.00
_cell.angle_beta   90.00
_cell.angle_gamma   90.00
#
_symmetry.space_group_name_H-M   'P 1'
#
loop_
_entity.id
_entity.type
_entity.pdbx_description
1 polymer ?
#
loop_
_entity_poly.entity_id
_entity_poly.type
_entity_poly.pdbx_seq_one_letter_code
_entity_poly.pdbx_strand_id
1 'polypeptide(L)' 'MAVLDTPRLRLRPIVPGDAAFLLGLLNEPAFLRQIGDRGVRNHAD' A
#
# COMPACT_ATOMS: atom_id res chain seq x y z
N MET A 1 -16.13 -4.84 3.07
CA MET A 1 -16.60 -5.77 2.02
C MET A 1 -15.40 -6.12 1.15
N ALA A 2 -14.98 -7.39 1.12
CA ALA A 2 -13.91 -7.83 0.22
C ALA A 2 -14.49 -8.03 -1.19
N VAL A 3 -13.75 -7.60 -2.21
CA VAL A 3 -14.15 -7.70 -3.63
C VAL A 3 -13.77 -9.06 -4.22
N LEU A 4 -12.76 -9.73 -3.64
CA LEU A 4 -12.38 -11.10 -3.96
C LEU A 4 -11.92 -11.82 -2.69
N ASP A 5 -12.41 -13.03 -2.45
CA ASP A 5 -12.05 -13.88 -1.31
C ASP A 5 -11.68 -15.28 -1.81
N THR A 6 -10.51 -15.75 -1.41
CA THR A 6 -9.98 -17.10 -1.66
C THR A 6 -9.43 -17.64 -0.34
N PRO A 7 -9.19 -18.97 -0.20
CA PRO A 7 -8.76 -19.54 1.08
C PRO A 7 -7.49 -18.92 1.70
N ARG A 8 -6.61 -18.29 0.89
CA ARG A 8 -5.35 -17.69 1.37
C ARG A 8 -5.24 -16.18 1.12
N LEU A 9 -6.18 -15.57 0.42
CA LEU A 9 -6.09 -14.18 0.02
C LEU A 9 -7.46 -13.52 -0.03
N ARG A 10 -7.56 -12.37 0.63
CA ARG A 10 -8.69 -11.45 0.54
C ARG A 10 -8.21 -10.13 -0.06
N LEU A 11 -8.88 -9.67 -1.11
CA LEU A 11 -8.63 -8.38 -1.73
C LEU A 11 -9.80 -7.44 -1.48
N ARG A 12 -9.48 -6.17 -1.19
CA ARG A 12 -10.45 -5.10 -1.00
C ARG A 12 -9.90 -3.79 -1.59
N PRO A 13 -10.78 -2.80 -1.86
CA PRO A 13 -10.33 -1.46 -2.20
C PRO A 13 -9.47 -0.86 -1.09
N ILE A 14 -8.49 -0.05 -1.49
CA ILE A 14 -7.73 0.81 -0.58
C ILE A 14 -8.69 1.86 -0.02
N VAL A 15 -8.59 2.12 1.28
CA VAL A 15 -9.37 3.15 1.99
C VAL A 15 -8.42 4.11 2.72
N PRO A 16 -8.87 5.30 3.14
CA PRO A 16 -7.99 6.28 3.81
C PRO A 16 -7.25 5.73 5.04
N GLY A 17 -7.84 4.79 5.78
CA GLY A 17 -7.20 4.14 6.93
C GLY A 17 -5.94 3.33 6.59
N ASP A 18 -5.71 2.98 5.32
CA ASP A 18 -4.51 2.25 4.88
C ASP A 18 -3.30 3.15 4.64
N ALA A 19 -3.48 4.48 4.70
CA ALA A 19 -2.47 5.44 4.28
C ALA A 19 -1.13 5.25 5.01
N ALA A 20 -1.16 4.99 6.33
CA ALA A 20 0.04 4.79 7.12
C ALA A 20 0.83 3.54 6.68
N PHE A 21 0.13 2.45 6.36
CA PHE A 21 0.75 1.21 5.87
C PHE A 21 1.38 1.42 4.48
N LEU A 22 0.63 2.05 3.56
CA LEU A 22 1.13 2.32 2.21
C LEU A 22 2.31 3.27 2.22
N LEU A 23 2.29 4.32 3.06
CA LEU A 23 3.41 5.25 3.20
C LEU A 23 4.68 4.52 3.62
N GLY A 24 4.60 3.60 4.59
CA GLY A 24 5.74 2.77 4.98
C GLY A 24 6.25 1.91 3.83
N LEU A 25 5.36 1.11 3.22
CA LEU A 25 5.70 0.18 2.14
C LEU A 25 6.37 0.89 0.94
N LEU A 26 5.80 2.02 0.49
CA LEU A 26 6.31 2.76 -0.66
C LEU A 26 7.70 3.36 -0.42
N ASN A 27 8.09 3.56 0.83
CA ASN A 27 9.40 4.08 1.21
C ASN A 27 10.38 2.98 1.67
N GLU A 28 10.00 1.71 1.61
CA GLU A 28 10.92 0.61 1.91
C GLU A 28 12.07 0.56 0.88
N PRO A 29 13.33 0.35 1.31
CA PRO A 29 14.46 0.31 0.39
C PRO A 29 14.32 -0.75 -0.70
N ALA A 30 13.70 -1.89 -0.40
CA ALA A 30 13.45 -2.93 -1.39
C ALA A 30 12.40 -2.49 -2.41
N PHE A 31 11.33 -1.81 -1.97
CA PHE A 31 10.30 -1.28 -2.85
C PHE A 31 10.89 -0.24 -3.82
N LEU A 32 11.65 0.72 -3.29
CA LEU A 32 12.31 1.76 -4.09
C LEU A 32 13.29 1.16 -5.12
N ARG A 33 14.05 0.13 -4.74
CA ARG A 33 15.04 -0.51 -5.62
C ARG A 33 14.44 -1.46 -6.65
N GLN A 34 13.31 -2.10 -6.37
CA GLN A 34 12.83 -3.23 -7.17
C GLN A 34 11.46 -3.00 -7.82
N ILE A 35 10.70 -2.00 -7.37
CA ILE A 35 9.39 -1.65 -7.91
C ILE A 35 9.41 -0.21 -8.46
N GLY A 36 9.94 0.74 -7.69
CA GLY A 36 10.19 2.13 -8.11
C GLY A 36 9.59 3.20 -7.19
N ASP A 37 10.19 4.39 -7.22
CA ASP A 37 9.76 5.55 -6.42
C ASP A 37 8.48 6.18 -7.00
N ARG A 38 7.47 6.36 -6.14
CA ARG A 38 6.20 7.04 -6.46
C ARG A 38 6.14 8.49 -5.95
N GLY A 39 7.19 8.96 -5.28
CA GLY A 39 7.30 10.31 -4.77
C GLY A 39 6.60 10.56 -3.42
N VAL A 40 5.93 9.55 -2.86
CA VAL A 40 5.07 9.68 -1.67
C VAL A 40 5.91 9.64 -0.40
N ARG A 41 5.97 10.74 0.35
CA ARG A 41 6.85 10.91 1.53
C ARG A 41 6.12 11.30 2.82
N ASN A 42 4.86 11.69 2.72
CA ASN A 42 4.04 12.13 3.85
C ASN A 42 2.55 11.89 3.56
N HIS A 43 1.72 12.11 4.57
CA HIS A 43 0.27 12.24 4.39
C HIS A 43 -0.03 13.56 3.68
N ALA A 44 -1.11 13.59 2.90
CA ALA A 44 -1.69 14.87 2.48
C ALA A 44 -2.19 15.60 3.73
N ASP A 45 -1.96 16.91 3.78
CA ASP A 45 -2.55 17.82 4.78
C ASP A 45 -4.07 17.93 4.56
#